data_AF-G0ULG8-F1
#
_entry.id   AF-G0ULG8-F1
#
_cell.length_a   1.000
_cell.length_b   1.000
_cell.length_c   1.000
_cell.angle_alpha   90.00
_cell.angle_beta   90.00
_cell.angle_gamma   90.00
#
_symmetry.space_group_name_H-M   'P 1'
#
loop_
_entity.id
_entity.type
_entity.pdbx_description
1 polymer ?
#
loop_
_entity_poly.entity_id
_entity_poly.type
_entity_poly.pdbx_seq_one_letter_code
_entity_poly.pdbx_strand_id
1 'polypeptide(L)'
;MLLTSSRLHCSAAPLLWFGRRGAFAAPHPAKVRKGGEDAFLVHTSGVGVADGVGGYASCGVDPGVYTRNVMRYSLGVLQEDNDRGTVTAMQALTRGYIEAEKQNQPGGCPVTLVTLLGGRFASILNLGDCGTICLRSSKLFFATQPQQHSFNCPYQLPEDPPSAGDCTTLEVSEGDVFLCASDGLLDNVDTSDILKHLETVGQNTCQRVAEELAALACRNGADTTFDSPFAKQARAVGYRYMGGKQDDVTVVVAQLTQRTFAPEVCPQLITEFFDLRKK
;
A
#
# COMPACT_ATOMS: atom_id res chain seq x y z
N MET A 1 20.13 -38.03 44.60
CA MET A 1 19.41 -37.69 43.35
C MET A 1 19.31 -36.18 43.27
N LEU A 2 20.20 -35.54 42.50
CA LEU A 2 20.15 -34.10 42.21
C LEU A 2 19.25 -33.88 41.00
N LEU A 3 18.11 -33.24 41.20
CA LEU A 3 17.22 -32.80 40.12
C LEU A 3 17.82 -31.55 39.48
N THR A 4 18.30 -31.70 38.24
CA THR A 4 18.71 -30.57 37.39
C THR A 4 17.46 -29.82 36.91
N SER A 5 17.30 -28.58 37.38
CA SER A 5 16.33 -27.63 36.86
C SER A 5 16.71 -27.24 35.42
N SER A 6 15.95 -27.72 34.45
CA SER A 6 16.02 -27.26 33.07
C SER A 6 15.39 -25.86 33.00
N ARG A 7 16.22 -24.83 32.95
CA ARG A 7 15.78 -23.48 32.58
C ARG A 7 15.30 -23.51 31.13
N LEU A 8 13.98 -23.53 30.94
CA LEU A 8 13.33 -23.17 29.69
C LEU A 8 13.82 -21.77 29.31
N HIS A 9 14.73 -21.70 28.34
CA HIS A 9 15.09 -20.45 27.70
C HIS A 9 13.88 -20.03 26.89
N CYS A 10 13.03 -19.18 27.48
CA CYS A 10 12.05 -18.41 26.75
C CYS A 10 12.83 -17.41 25.89
N SER A 11 13.26 -17.85 24.70
CA SER A 11 13.80 -16.93 23.71
C SER A 11 12.68 -15.98 23.34
N ALA A 12 12.79 -14.71 23.74
CA ALA A 12 11.86 -13.69 23.28
C ALA A 12 11.84 -13.72 21.74
N ALA A 13 10.66 -13.80 21.14
CA ALA A 13 10.52 -13.78 19.68
C ALA A 13 11.23 -12.52 19.12
N PRO A 14 11.95 -12.63 17.99
CA PRO A 14 12.68 -11.50 17.45
C PRO A 14 11.71 -10.39 17.04
N LEU A 15 12.07 -9.14 17.36
CA LEU A 15 11.31 -7.98 16.91
C LEU A 15 11.52 -7.77 15.42
N LEU A 16 10.42 -7.62 14.68
CA LEU A 16 10.42 -7.45 13.24
C LEU A 16 10.25 -5.98 12.83
N TRP A 17 10.68 -5.70 11.61
CA TRP A 17 10.39 -4.48 10.86
C TRP A 17 10.32 -4.76 9.36
N PHE A 18 9.78 -3.82 8.58
CA PHE A 18 9.88 -3.83 7.12
C PHE A 18 11.33 -3.52 6.70
N GLY A 19 12.19 -4.53 6.76
CA GLY A 19 13.63 -4.36 6.54
C GLY A 19 14.01 -4.31 5.07
N ARG A 20 13.38 -5.10 4.20
CA ARG A 20 13.60 -5.06 2.74
C ARG A 20 12.37 -4.45 2.09
N ARG A 21 12.56 -3.39 1.28
CA ARG A 21 11.46 -2.55 0.79
C ARG A 21 11.73 -2.12 -0.63
N GLY A 22 10.66 -1.94 -1.39
CA GLY A 22 10.68 -1.43 -2.74
C GLY A 22 9.39 -0.70 -3.03
N ALA A 23 9.49 0.38 -3.79
CA ALA A 23 8.35 1.15 -4.22
C ALA A 23 8.54 1.56 -5.68
N PHE A 24 7.46 1.51 -6.44
CA PHE A 24 7.44 2.02 -7.79
C PHE A 24 6.11 2.71 -8.06
N ALA A 25 6.17 3.85 -8.74
CA ALA A 25 5.00 4.59 -9.18
C ALA A 25 5.14 4.96 -10.65
N ALA A 26 4.11 4.65 -11.43
CA ALA A 26 4.00 4.96 -12.84
C ALA A 26 2.71 5.76 -13.06
N PRO A 27 2.80 7.08 -13.31
CA PRO A 27 1.61 7.87 -13.55
C PRO A 27 0.94 7.48 -14.88
N HIS A 28 -0.38 7.62 -14.94
CA HIS A 28 -1.14 7.65 -16.16
C HIS A 28 -0.45 8.58 -17.18
N PRO A 29 -0.32 8.21 -18.47
CA PRO A 29 0.44 9.00 -19.43
C PRO A 29 0.02 10.47 -19.55
N ALA A 30 -1.27 10.76 -19.39
CA ALA A 30 -1.80 12.13 -19.37
C ALA A 30 -1.40 12.95 -18.12
N LYS A 31 -1.02 12.29 -17.02
CA LYS A 31 -0.74 12.86 -15.69
C LYS A 31 0.75 12.93 -15.35
N VAL A 32 1.63 12.40 -16.20
CA VAL A 32 3.10 12.30 -15.97
C VAL A 32 3.73 13.64 -15.57
N ARG A 33 3.30 14.76 -16.16
CA ARG A 33 3.89 16.08 -15.85
C ARG A 33 3.71 16.51 -14.39
N LYS A 34 2.68 16.00 -13.72
CA LYS A 34 2.37 16.26 -12.31
C LYS A 34 2.84 15.15 -11.36
N GLY A 35 3.31 14.03 -11.93
CA GLY A 35 3.71 12.84 -11.18
C GLY A 35 2.52 11.98 -10.72
N GLY A 36 1.39 12.04 -11.42
CA GLY A 36 0.18 11.30 -11.04
C GLY A 36 -0.51 11.84 -9.79
N GLU A 37 -1.56 11.14 -9.39
CA GLU A 37 -2.48 11.49 -8.31
C GLU A 37 -2.34 10.51 -7.13
N ASP A 38 -1.76 9.33 -7.37
CA ASP A 38 -1.31 8.39 -6.34
C ASP A 38 -0.26 8.99 -5.39
N ALA A 39 -0.18 8.39 -4.20
CA ALA A 39 0.95 8.52 -3.29
C ALA A 39 1.22 7.23 -2.52
N PHE A 40 2.42 7.12 -1.96
CA PHE A 40 2.77 6.05 -1.04
C PHE A 40 3.50 6.60 0.18
N LEU A 41 3.55 5.79 1.23
CA LEU A 41 4.46 5.95 2.34
C LEU A 41 5.23 4.66 2.59
N VAL A 42 6.52 4.80 2.92
CA VAL A 42 7.41 3.68 3.26
C VAL A 42 8.23 4.05 4.48
N HIS A 43 8.16 3.21 5.50
CA HIS A 43 8.88 3.30 6.76
C HIS A 43 9.22 1.89 7.28
N THR A 44 10.14 1.78 8.23
CA THR A 44 10.49 0.49 8.89
C THR A 44 9.32 -0.07 9.70
N SER A 45 8.46 0.81 10.22
CA SER A 45 7.27 0.45 10.98
C SER A 45 5.95 0.58 10.22
N GLY A 46 5.95 1.00 8.96
CA GLY A 46 4.71 1.07 8.18
C GLY A 46 4.89 1.31 6.69
N VAL A 47 3.96 0.78 5.90
CA VAL A 47 3.90 0.91 4.45
C VAL A 47 2.46 1.13 4.00
N GLY A 48 2.25 1.84 2.91
CA GLY A 48 0.90 2.08 2.40
C GLY A 48 0.87 2.79 1.06
N VAL A 49 -0.29 2.72 0.40
CA VAL A 49 -0.58 3.36 -0.87
C VAL A 49 -1.93 4.08 -0.76
N ALA A 50 -2.01 5.26 -1.34
CA ALA A 50 -3.23 6.02 -1.53
C ALA A 50 -3.36 6.38 -3.01
N ASP A 51 -4.60 6.38 -3.51
CA ASP A 51 -4.93 6.72 -4.89
C ASP A 51 -5.73 8.03 -4.90
N GLY A 52 -5.32 9.01 -5.70
CA GLY A 52 -6.01 10.29 -5.77
C GLY A 52 -7.19 10.24 -6.73
N VAL A 53 -8.39 10.58 -6.24
CA VAL A 53 -9.61 10.50 -7.06
C VAL A 53 -9.61 11.60 -8.14
N GLY A 54 -9.41 11.18 -9.39
CA GLY A 54 -9.26 12.08 -10.55
C GLY A 54 -10.45 13.00 -10.83
N GLY A 55 -11.64 12.72 -10.29
CA GLY A 55 -12.83 13.56 -10.45
C GLY A 55 -12.63 15.01 -9.99
N TYR A 56 -11.75 15.27 -9.03
CA TYR A 56 -11.44 16.62 -8.56
C TYR A 56 -10.76 17.49 -9.63
N ALA A 57 -10.10 16.88 -10.62
CA ALA A 57 -9.45 17.61 -11.72
C ALA A 57 -10.46 18.41 -12.56
N SER A 58 -11.71 17.96 -12.69
CA SER A 58 -12.74 18.73 -13.42
C SER A 58 -13.14 20.04 -12.73
N CYS A 59 -12.84 20.17 -11.43
CA CYS A 59 -13.07 21.37 -10.64
C CYS A 59 -11.80 22.23 -10.50
N GLY A 60 -10.75 21.95 -11.27
CA GLY A 60 -9.48 22.67 -11.22
C GLY A 60 -8.61 22.36 -9.99
N VAL A 61 -8.95 21.30 -9.23
CA VAL A 61 -8.19 20.83 -8.08
C VAL A 61 -7.22 19.73 -8.53
N ASP A 62 -5.98 19.77 -8.05
CA ASP A 62 -5.02 18.68 -8.26
C ASP A 62 -5.18 17.64 -7.13
N PRO A 63 -5.77 16.46 -7.39
CA PRO A 63 -6.04 15.49 -6.33
C PRO A 63 -4.75 14.91 -5.73
N GLY A 64 -3.66 14.90 -6.50
CA GLY A 64 -2.36 14.43 -6.00
C GLY A 64 -1.83 15.23 -4.82
N VAL A 65 -2.23 16.51 -4.67
CA VAL A 65 -1.81 17.33 -3.51
C VAL A 65 -2.44 16.81 -2.21
N TYR A 66 -3.72 16.46 -2.23
CA TYR A 66 -4.40 15.88 -1.07
C TYR A 66 -3.78 14.54 -0.69
N THR A 67 -3.70 13.62 -1.66
CA THR A 67 -3.18 12.26 -1.48
C THR A 67 -1.77 12.27 -0.90
N ARG A 68 -0.87 13.10 -1.44
CA ARG A 68 0.51 13.24 -0.95
C ARG A 68 0.59 13.81 0.45
N ASN A 69 -0.28 14.77 0.79
CA ASN A 69 -0.30 15.35 2.12
C ASN A 69 -0.80 14.35 3.17
N VAL A 70 -1.88 13.60 2.90
CA VAL A 70 -2.38 12.54 3.78
C VAL A 70 -1.24 11.56 4.09
N MET A 71 -0.57 11.03 3.05
CA MET A 71 0.53 10.06 3.25
C MET A 71 1.73 10.66 3.98
N ARG A 72 2.09 11.93 3.71
CA ARG A 72 3.18 12.63 4.41
C ARG A 72 2.87 12.83 5.90
N TYR A 73 1.65 13.24 6.23
CA TYR A 73 1.23 13.45 7.62
C TYR A 73 1.12 12.12 8.39
N SER A 74 0.63 11.06 7.73
CA SER A 74 0.62 9.71 8.29
C SER A 74 2.04 9.19 8.56
N LEU A 75 2.97 9.41 7.64
CA LEU A 75 4.39 9.07 7.83
C LEU A 75 5.01 9.83 9.01
N GLY A 76 4.65 11.10 9.21
CA GLY A 76 5.18 11.92 10.32
C GLY A 76 4.99 11.26 11.69
N VAL A 77 3.83 10.64 11.95
CA VAL A 77 3.57 9.93 13.22
C VAL A 77 4.44 8.69 13.36
N LEU A 78 4.71 7.98 12.26
CA LEU A 78 5.59 6.81 12.27
C LEU A 78 7.05 7.21 12.56
N GLN A 79 7.48 8.36 12.04
CA GLN A 79 8.80 8.93 12.33
C GLN A 79 8.91 9.39 13.79
N GLU A 80 7.88 10.04 14.34
CA GLU A 80 7.81 10.42 15.76
C GLU A 80 7.78 9.20 16.70
N ASP A 81 7.21 8.08 16.24
CA ASP A 81 7.23 6.80 16.95
C ASP A 81 8.65 6.22 17.07
N ASN A 82 9.57 6.61 16.18
CA ASN A 82 10.98 6.21 16.20
C ASN A 82 11.15 4.69 16.37
N ASP A 83 10.47 3.94 15.51
CA ASP A 83 10.45 2.48 15.45
C ASP A 83 10.03 1.75 16.75
N ARG A 84 9.35 2.43 17.70
CA ARG A 84 8.81 1.74 18.89
C ARG A 84 7.71 0.74 18.54
N GLY A 85 7.05 0.92 17.40
CA GLY A 85 5.95 0.08 16.92
C GLY A 85 4.72 0.24 17.80
N THR A 86 4.32 1.48 18.10
CA THR A 86 3.15 1.76 18.96
C THR A 86 1.96 2.34 18.21
N VAL A 87 2.14 2.67 16.93
CA VAL A 87 1.16 3.36 16.10
C VAL A 87 0.41 2.36 15.23
N THR A 88 -0.92 2.30 15.36
CA THR A 88 -1.79 1.49 14.49
C THR A 88 -2.00 2.15 13.12
N ALA A 89 -2.42 1.39 12.12
CA ALA A 89 -2.76 1.94 10.81
C ALA A 89 -3.90 2.97 10.91
N MET A 90 -4.89 2.71 11.77
CA MET A 90 -5.96 3.66 12.10
C MET A 90 -5.43 4.98 12.66
N GLN A 91 -4.49 4.94 13.61
CA GLN A 91 -3.91 6.15 14.20
C GLN A 91 -3.09 6.94 13.17
N ALA A 92 -2.28 6.25 12.36
CA ALA A 92 -1.50 6.87 11.30
C ALA A 92 -2.40 7.55 10.27
N LEU A 93 -3.44 6.87 9.77
CA LEU A 93 -4.37 7.46 8.81
C LEU A 93 -5.20 8.59 9.42
N THR A 94 -5.68 8.42 10.65
CA THR A 94 -6.44 9.46 11.36
C THR A 94 -5.64 10.74 11.51
N ARG A 95 -4.32 10.65 11.76
CA ARG A 95 -3.48 11.84 11.73
C ARG A 95 -3.43 12.46 10.33
N GLY A 96 -3.20 11.65 9.31
CA GLY A 96 -3.14 12.09 7.92
C GLY A 96 -4.38 12.89 7.51
N TYR A 97 -5.55 12.32 7.80
CA TYR A 97 -6.86 12.93 7.60
C TYR A 97 -7.02 14.25 8.36
N ILE A 98 -6.80 14.26 9.69
CA ILE A 98 -7.00 15.46 10.51
C ILE A 98 -6.10 16.62 10.07
N GLU A 99 -4.83 16.36 9.73
CA GLU A 99 -3.91 17.42 9.29
C GLU A 99 -4.24 17.91 7.88
N ALA A 100 -4.74 17.05 6.98
CA ALA A 100 -5.23 17.48 5.67
C ALA A 100 -6.49 18.37 5.80
N GLU A 101 -7.43 17.99 6.66
CA GLU A 101 -8.64 18.76 6.97
C GLU A 101 -8.32 20.14 7.56
N LYS A 102 -7.37 20.23 8.49
CA LYS A 102 -6.92 21.51 9.06
C LYS A 102 -6.39 22.49 8.00
N GLN A 103 -5.81 21.97 6.91
CA GLN A 103 -5.31 22.77 5.80
C GLN A 103 -6.40 23.11 4.77
N ASN A 104 -7.64 22.65 4.98
CA ASN A 104 -8.74 22.74 4.01
C ASN A 104 -8.30 22.29 2.61
N GLN A 105 -7.48 21.23 2.55
CA GLN A 105 -6.93 20.74 1.29
C GLN A 105 -8.05 20.04 0.50
N PRO A 106 -8.43 20.51 -0.69
CA PRO A 106 -9.41 19.82 -1.51
C PRO A 106 -8.77 18.59 -2.18
N GLY A 107 -9.57 17.54 -2.33
CA GLY A 107 -9.20 16.28 -2.97
C GLY A 107 -9.86 15.10 -2.26
N GLY A 108 -9.54 13.89 -2.69
CA GLY A 108 -9.96 12.68 -2.01
C GLY A 108 -9.13 11.48 -2.41
N CYS A 109 -9.07 10.47 -1.54
CA CYS A 109 -8.28 9.27 -1.81
C CYS A 109 -8.77 8.01 -1.07
N PRO A 110 -8.96 6.88 -1.79
CA PRO A 110 -8.80 5.54 -1.24
C PRO A 110 -7.40 5.34 -0.67
N VAL A 111 -7.26 4.51 0.37
CA VAL A 111 -5.98 4.21 1.00
C VAL A 111 -5.92 2.81 1.58
N THR A 112 -4.73 2.22 1.53
CA THR A 112 -4.40 1.00 2.27
C THR A 112 -3.12 1.24 3.06
N LEU A 113 -3.09 0.80 4.31
CA LEU A 113 -2.02 1.12 5.25
C LEU A 113 -1.75 -0.06 6.18
N VAL A 114 -0.48 -0.40 6.33
CA VAL A 114 0.00 -1.45 7.23
C VAL A 114 1.03 -0.85 8.18
N THR A 115 0.85 -1.02 9.48
CA THR A 115 1.84 -0.65 10.50
C THR A 115 2.20 -1.82 11.40
N LEU A 116 3.39 -1.79 12.01
CA LEU A 116 3.85 -2.85 12.91
C LEU A 116 3.68 -2.45 14.38
N LEU A 117 3.01 -3.31 15.14
CA LEU A 117 2.80 -3.18 16.57
C LEU A 117 3.71 -4.13 17.34
N GLY A 118 4.56 -3.57 18.20
CA GLY A 118 5.51 -4.30 19.04
C GLY A 118 6.42 -5.24 18.26
N GLY A 119 6.64 -5.00 16.97
CA GLY A 119 7.42 -5.86 16.07
C GLY A 119 6.87 -7.28 15.90
N ARG A 120 5.59 -7.52 16.22
CA ARG A 120 4.96 -8.86 16.20
C ARG A 120 3.63 -8.92 15.50
N PHE A 121 2.93 -7.79 15.39
CA PHE A 121 1.63 -7.73 14.74
C PHE A 121 1.65 -6.69 13.62
N ALA A 122 0.99 -6.99 12.51
CA ALA A 122 0.67 -6.01 11.49
C ALA A 122 -0.77 -5.51 11.72
N SER A 123 -0.92 -4.21 11.98
CA SER A 123 -2.21 -3.52 11.95
C SER A 123 -2.44 -3.06 10.51
N ILE A 124 -3.53 -3.52 9.91
CA ILE A 124 -3.92 -3.23 8.53
C ILE A 124 -5.20 -2.42 8.56
N LEU A 125 -5.26 -1.37 7.74
CA LEU A 125 -6.46 -0.60 7.46
C LEU A 125 -6.61 -0.45 5.94
N ASN A 126 -7.81 -0.75 5.43
CA ASN A 126 -8.20 -0.47 4.05
C ASN A 126 -9.42 0.45 4.03
N LEU A 127 -9.35 1.55 3.28
CA LEU A 127 -10.49 2.43 2.98
C LEU A 127 -10.55 2.61 1.47
N GLY A 128 -11.55 2.02 0.82
CA GLY A 128 -11.69 2.07 -0.65
C GLY A 128 -11.10 0.85 -1.37
N ASP A 129 -10.58 1.04 -2.58
CA ASP A 129 -10.16 -0.01 -3.51
C ASP A 129 -8.65 -0.05 -3.83
N CYS A 130 -7.85 0.74 -3.12
CA CYS A 130 -6.48 0.31 -2.80
C CYS A 130 -6.52 -1.06 -2.08
N GLY A 131 -5.40 -1.77 -2.06
CA GLY A 131 -5.36 -3.08 -1.42
C GLY A 131 -4.03 -3.55 -0.87
N THR A 132 -4.12 -4.36 0.18
CA THR A 132 -2.98 -5.03 0.81
C THR A 132 -3.07 -6.54 0.57
N ILE A 133 -1.97 -7.16 0.12
CA ILE A 133 -1.78 -8.61 0.03
C ILE A 133 -0.59 -9.01 0.90
N CYS A 134 -0.75 -10.06 1.71
CA CYS A 134 0.32 -10.66 2.50
C CYS A 134 0.57 -12.09 2.03
N LEU A 135 1.81 -12.38 1.68
CA LEU A 135 2.31 -13.71 1.32
C LEU A 135 3.14 -14.27 2.48
N ARG A 136 2.81 -15.49 2.93
CA ARG A 136 3.56 -16.23 3.95
C ARG A 136 3.96 -17.58 3.39
N SER A 137 5.26 -17.90 3.46
CA SER A 137 5.78 -19.20 2.99
C SER A 137 5.29 -19.55 1.57
N SER A 138 5.37 -18.57 0.65
CA SER A 138 4.93 -18.69 -0.75
C SER A 138 3.44 -19.02 -0.93
N LYS A 139 2.58 -18.64 0.02
CA LYS A 139 1.13 -18.78 -0.08
C LYS A 139 0.43 -17.50 0.31
N LEU A 140 -0.70 -17.23 -0.34
CA LEU A 140 -1.60 -16.15 0.06
C LEU A 140 -2.02 -16.37 1.53
N PHE A 141 -1.63 -15.44 2.38
CA PHE A 141 -1.97 -15.47 3.81
C PHE A 141 -3.13 -14.53 4.12
N PHE A 142 -3.13 -13.35 3.51
CA PHE A 142 -4.16 -12.35 3.70
C PHE A 142 -4.29 -11.47 2.45
N ALA A 143 -5.51 -11.02 2.15
CA ALA A 143 -5.78 -9.97 1.18
C ALA A 143 -6.97 -9.13 1.67
N THR A 144 -6.91 -7.82 1.49
CA THR A 144 -8.06 -6.93 1.73
C THR A 144 -9.14 -7.17 0.69
N GLN A 145 -10.37 -6.78 1.01
CA GLN A 145 -11.46 -6.68 0.04
C GLN A 145 -11.65 -5.21 -0.35
N PRO A 146 -11.94 -4.90 -1.63
CA PRO A 146 -12.23 -3.53 -2.03
C PRO A 146 -13.54 -3.06 -1.39
N GLN A 147 -13.58 -1.80 -0.99
CA GLN A 147 -14.75 -1.14 -0.44
C GLN A 147 -15.27 -0.09 -1.41
N GLN A 148 -16.52 -0.23 -1.85
CA GLN A 148 -17.12 0.67 -2.82
C GLN A 148 -18.59 0.95 -2.49
N HIS A 149 -19.03 2.19 -2.68
CA HIS A 149 -20.44 2.58 -2.58
C HIS A 149 -21.26 2.00 -3.75
N SER A 150 -20.62 1.94 -4.92
CA SER A 150 -21.09 1.26 -6.14
C SER A 150 -19.88 0.93 -7.02
N PHE A 151 -20.05 0.11 -8.06
CA PHE A 151 -18.95 -0.30 -8.92
C PHE A 151 -18.11 0.90 -9.41
N ASN A 152 -16.80 0.85 -9.14
CA ASN A 152 -15.83 1.91 -9.49
C ASN A 152 -16.15 3.28 -8.84
N CYS A 153 -16.79 3.27 -7.66
CA CYS A 153 -17.03 4.42 -6.80
C CYS A 153 -16.59 4.06 -5.37
N PRO A 154 -15.29 4.20 -5.06
CA PRO A 154 -14.72 3.72 -3.81
C PRO A 154 -15.08 4.61 -2.63
N TYR A 155 -15.02 3.98 -1.45
CA TYR A 155 -14.89 4.73 -0.20
C TYR A 155 -13.60 5.54 -0.23
N GLN A 156 -13.64 6.77 0.24
CA GLN A 156 -12.49 7.67 0.13
C GLN A 156 -12.50 8.77 1.19
N LEU A 157 -11.32 9.17 1.65
CA LEU A 157 -11.20 10.44 2.38
C LEU A 157 -11.49 11.61 1.44
N PRO A 158 -11.93 12.78 1.93
CA PRO A 158 -12.42 13.03 3.29
C PRO A 158 -13.90 12.61 3.49
N GLU A 159 -14.61 12.22 2.43
CA GLU A 159 -16.04 11.91 2.46
C GLU A 159 -16.37 10.79 3.47
N ASP A 160 -15.56 9.73 3.45
CA ASP A 160 -15.63 8.62 4.39
C ASP A 160 -14.52 8.76 5.44
N PRO A 161 -14.83 8.82 6.74
CA PRO A 161 -13.81 8.97 7.77
C PRO A 161 -12.93 7.72 7.88
N PRO A 162 -11.70 7.82 8.43
CA PRO A 162 -10.82 6.65 8.63
C PRO A 162 -11.50 5.48 9.35
N SER A 163 -12.44 5.75 10.27
CA SER A 163 -13.21 4.74 11.01
C SER A 163 -14.19 3.92 10.16
N ALA A 164 -14.47 4.33 8.92
CA ALA A 164 -15.24 3.54 7.96
C ALA A 164 -14.41 2.45 7.28
N GLY A 165 -13.07 2.53 7.37
CA GLY A 165 -12.16 1.57 6.77
C GLY A 165 -12.13 0.24 7.51
N ASP A 166 -12.01 -0.86 6.77
CA ASP A 166 -11.86 -2.20 7.34
C ASP A 166 -10.50 -2.33 8.03
N CYS A 167 -10.53 -2.83 9.26
CA CYS A 167 -9.35 -2.99 10.09
C CYS A 167 -9.12 -4.46 10.44
N THR A 168 -7.85 -4.88 10.42
CA THR A 168 -7.45 -6.22 10.85
C THR A 168 -6.08 -6.16 11.51
N THR A 169 -5.84 -7.08 12.44
CA THR A 169 -4.53 -7.29 13.03
C THR A 169 -4.08 -8.72 12.77
N LEU A 170 -2.90 -8.88 12.18
CA LEU A 170 -2.29 -10.19 11.91
C LEU A 170 -1.08 -10.38 12.81
N GLU A 171 -0.91 -11.58 13.38
CA GLU A 171 0.39 -11.98 13.90
C GLU A 171 1.32 -12.27 12.72
N VAL A 172 2.50 -11.63 12.71
CA VAL A 172 3.44 -11.69 11.60
C VAL A 172 4.67 -12.54 11.91
N SER A 173 5.30 -13.04 10.86
CA SER A 173 6.53 -13.85 10.92
C SER A 173 7.61 -13.24 10.05
N GLU A 174 8.87 -13.50 10.40
CA GLU A 174 10.00 -13.17 9.54
C GLU A 174 9.81 -13.79 8.14
N GLY A 175 10.12 -13.01 7.10
CA GLY A 175 9.98 -13.44 5.71
C GLY A 175 8.60 -13.21 5.11
N ASP A 176 7.57 -12.86 5.90
CA ASP A 176 6.28 -12.42 5.37
C ASP A 176 6.51 -11.23 4.40
N VAL A 177 5.85 -11.29 3.24
CA VAL A 177 5.94 -10.27 2.20
C VAL A 177 4.59 -9.57 2.09
N PHE A 178 4.59 -8.26 2.25
CA PHE A 178 3.45 -7.40 2.07
C PHE A 178 3.55 -6.66 0.74
N LEU A 179 2.42 -6.58 0.04
CA LEU A 179 2.17 -5.72 -1.11
C LEU A 179 1.09 -4.73 -0.70
N CYS A 180 1.34 -3.44 -0.87
CA CYS A 180 0.30 -2.41 -0.89
C CYS A 180 0.24 -1.83 -2.31
N ALA A 181 -0.94 -1.70 -2.90
CA ALA A 181 -1.08 -1.20 -4.25
C ALA A 181 -2.37 -0.38 -4.46
N SER A 182 -2.32 0.52 -5.44
CA SER A 182 -3.51 1.21 -5.96
C SER A 182 -4.33 0.29 -6.88
N ASP A 183 -5.54 0.70 -7.20
CA ASP A 183 -6.41 -0.02 -8.12
C ASP A 183 -5.77 -0.17 -9.51
N GLY A 184 -4.92 0.75 -9.95
CA GLY A 184 -4.17 0.65 -11.20
C GLY A 184 -3.37 -0.65 -11.36
N LEU A 185 -2.90 -1.26 -10.27
CA LEU A 185 -2.39 -2.64 -10.30
C LEU A 185 -3.52 -3.68 -10.26
N LEU A 186 -4.41 -3.56 -9.27
CA LEU A 186 -5.40 -4.59 -8.90
C LEU A 186 -6.47 -4.80 -9.98
N ASP A 187 -6.77 -3.77 -10.74
CA ASP A 187 -7.70 -3.78 -11.87
C ASP A 187 -7.09 -4.37 -13.14
N ASN A 188 -5.75 -4.45 -13.23
CA ASN A 188 -5.03 -4.81 -14.44
C ASN A 188 -4.17 -6.08 -14.32
N VAL A 189 -4.00 -6.64 -13.13
CA VAL A 189 -3.21 -7.87 -12.91
C VAL A 189 -3.97 -8.83 -12.02
N ASP A 190 -4.19 -10.06 -12.51
CA ASP A 190 -4.85 -11.11 -11.73
C ASP A 190 -4.04 -11.45 -10.47
N THR A 191 -4.73 -11.67 -9.35
CA THR A 191 -4.08 -12.00 -8.06
C THR A 191 -3.10 -13.16 -8.17
N SER A 192 -3.39 -14.16 -9.01
CA SER A 192 -2.49 -15.30 -9.21
C SER A 192 -1.13 -14.90 -9.82
N ASP A 193 -1.09 -13.88 -10.68
CA ASP A 193 0.15 -13.38 -11.25
C ASP A 193 0.87 -12.46 -10.26
N ILE A 194 0.13 -11.69 -9.47
CA ILE A 194 0.70 -10.93 -8.35
C ILE A 194 1.46 -11.87 -7.40
N LEU A 195 0.83 -12.97 -6.97
CA LEU A 195 1.43 -13.94 -6.06
C LEU A 195 2.72 -14.55 -6.62
N LYS A 196 2.74 -14.92 -7.92
CA LYS A 196 3.95 -15.44 -8.59
C LYS A 196 5.12 -14.45 -8.51
N HIS A 197 4.89 -13.15 -8.67
CA HIS A 197 5.95 -12.14 -8.56
C HIS A 197 6.43 -11.99 -7.11
N LEU A 198 5.50 -11.95 -6.15
CA LEU A 198 5.83 -11.84 -4.72
C LEU A 198 6.64 -13.03 -4.21
N GLU A 199 6.41 -14.24 -4.73
CA GLU A 199 7.21 -15.43 -4.43
C GLU A 199 8.68 -15.24 -4.79
N THR A 200 9.00 -14.36 -5.75
CA THR A 200 10.38 -14.13 -6.19
C THR A 200 11.19 -13.17 -5.31
N VAL A 201 10.60 -12.56 -4.28
CA VAL A 201 11.29 -11.60 -3.37
C VAL A 201 12.48 -12.25 -2.63
N GLY A 202 12.50 -13.57 -2.49
CA GLY A 202 13.66 -14.29 -1.96
C GLY A 202 14.88 -14.28 -2.90
N GLN A 203 14.64 -14.35 -4.22
CA GLN A 203 15.70 -14.35 -5.24
C GLN A 203 15.97 -12.95 -5.84
N ASN A 204 14.98 -12.05 -5.79
CA ASN A 204 15.02 -10.68 -6.27
C ASN A 204 14.97 -9.68 -5.11
N THR A 205 15.00 -8.38 -5.42
CA THR A 205 14.74 -7.33 -4.43
C THR A 205 13.26 -6.95 -4.44
N CYS A 206 12.75 -6.44 -3.31
CA CYS A 206 11.40 -5.85 -3.26
C CYS A 206 11.22 -4.77 -4.33
N GLN A 207 12.26 -3.97 -4.59
CA GLN A 207 12.26 -2.92 -5.61
C GLN A 207 12.01 -3.48 -7.02
N ARG A 208 12.75 -4.52 -7.40
CA ARG A 208 12.60 -5.15 -8.72
C ARG A 208 11.20 -5.75 -8.90
N VAL A 209 10.66 -6.38 -7.84
CA VAL A 209 9.31 -6.96 -7.89
C VAL A 209 8.25 -5.86 -8.03
N ALA A 210 8.39 -4.74 -7.33
CA ALA A 210 7.50 -3.58 -7.47
C ALA A 210 7.53 -3.02 -8.90
N GLU A 211 8.72 -2.88 -9.49
CA GLU A 211 8.91 -2.44 -10.88
C GLU A 211 8.28 -3.39 -11.90
N GLU A 212 8.52 -4.71 -11.76
CA GLU A 212 7.98 -5.72 -12.67
C GLU A 212 6.45 -5.77 -12.63
N LEU A 213 5.86 -5.69 -11.44
CA LEU A 213 4.40 -5.62 -11.26
C LEU A 213 3.81 -4.35 -11.85
N ALA A 214 4.40 -3.19 -11.57
CA ALA A 214 3.93 -1.92 -12.13
C ALA A 214 4.03 -1.92 -13.66
N ALA A 215 5.13 -2.41 -14.22
CA ALA A 215 5.30 -2.51 -15.66
C ALA A 215 4.28 -3.48 -16.30
N LEU A 216 3.96 -4.59 -15.64
CA LEU A 216 2.92 -5.51 -16.09
C LEU A 216 1.54 -4.83 -16.08
N ALA A 217 1.19 -4.14 -14.99
CA ALA A 217 -0.06 -3.40 -14.88
C ALA A 217 -0.19 -2.33 -15.95
N CYS A 218 0.84 -1.52 -16.19
CA CYS A 218 0.82 -0.49 -17.23
C CYS A 218 0.64 -1.09 -18.65
N ARG A 219 1.27 -2.24 -18.94
CA ARG A 219 1.08 -2.93 -20.22
C ARG A 219 -0.36 -3.43 -20.37
N ASN A 220 -0.88 -4.10 -19.34
CA ASN A 220 -2.22 -4.65 -19.34
C ASN A 220 -3.28 -3.54 -19.41
N GLY A 221 -3.09 -2.45 -18.65
CA GLY A 221 -3.96 -1.27 -18.64
C GLY A 221 -4.05 -0.55 -19.98
N ALA A 222 -3.01 -0.62 -20.80
CA ALA A 222 -3.01 -0.05 -22.16
C ALA A 222 -3.59 -1.00 -23.24
N ASP A 223 -3.78 -2.28 -22.93
CA ASP A 223 -4.28 -3.27 -23.88
C ASP A 223 -5.82 -3.26 -23.89
N THR A 224 -6.42 -2.72 -24.95
CA THR A 224 -7.88 -2.61 -25.11
C THR A 224 -8.57 -3.95 -25.39
N THR A 225 -7.81 -5.02 -25.59
CA THR A 225 -8.31 -6.38 -25.83
C THR A 225 -8.12 -7.33 -24.63
N PHE A 226 -7.31 -6.92 -23.65
CA PHE A 226 -7.02 -7.72 -22.47
C PHE A 226 -8.24 -7.87 -21.55
N ASP A 227 -8.55 -9.12 -21.17
CA ASP A 227 -9.62 -9.40 -20.21
C ASP A 227 -9.16 -9.16 -18.78
N SER A 228 -9.08 -7.89 -18.42
CA SER A 228 -8.59 -7.43 -17.14
C SER A 228 -9.48 -7.83 -15.97
N PRO A 229 -8.94 -7.92 -14.73
CA PRO A 229 -9.74 -8.02 -13.52
C PRO A 229 -10.90 -7.02 -13.48
N PHE A 230 -10.66 -5.76 -13.85
CA PHE A 230 -11.70 -4.73 -13.94
C PHE A 230 -12.78 -5.08 -14.96
N ALA A 231 -12.41 -5.49 -16.18
CA ALA A 231 -13.37 -5.88 -17.21
C ALA A 231 -14.24 -7.06 -16.76
N LYS A 232 -13.65 -8.07 -16.10
CA LYS A 232 -14.38 -9.20 -15.52
C LYS A 232 -15.40 -8.73 -14.48
N GLN A 233 -15.00 -7.86 -13.56
CA GLN A 233 -15.88 -7.31 -12.51
C GLN A 233 -17.00 -6.44 -13.10
N ALA A 234 -16.67 -5.54 -14.03
CA ALA A 234 -17.64 -4.69 -14.73
C ALA A 234 -18.75 -5.52 -15.38
N ARG A 235 -18.39 -6.61 -16.08
CA ARG A 235 -19.36 -7.53 -16.69
C ARG A 235 -20.20 -8.28 -15.66
N ALA A 236 -19.60 -8.67 -14.53
CA ALA A 236 -20.32 -9.37 -13.46
C ALA A 236 -21.44 -8.51 -12.83
N VAL A 237 -21.28 -7.18 -12.81
CA VAL A 237 -22.30 -6.24 -12.33
C VAL A 237 -23.16 -5.62 -13.45
N GLY A 238 -23.04 -6.12 -14.68
CA GLY A 238 -23.91 -5.77 -15.82
C GLY A 238 -23.41 -4.66 -16.75
N TYR A 239 -22.21 -4.11 -16.54
CA TYR A 239 -21.59 -3.18 -17.48
C TYR A 239 -20.95 -3.91 -18.66
N ARG A 240 -20.98 -3.29 -19.84
CA ARG A 240 -20.23 -3.76 -21.01
C ARG A 240 -18.88 -3.06 -21.06
N TYR A 241 -17.83 -3.76 -20.66
CA TYR A 241 -16.46 -3.26 -20.68
C TYR A 241 -15.49 -4.33 -21.19
N MET A 242 -14.44 -3.92 -21.90
CA MET A 242 -13.37 -4.76 -22.43
C MET A 242 -12.07 -3.96 -22.49
N GLY A 243 -10.94 -4.62 -22.19
CA GLY A 243 -9.61 -4.04 -22.13
C GLY A 243 -9.10 -3.90 -20.69
N GLY A 244 -7.86 -3.47 -20.57
CA GLY A 244 -7.34 -2.91 -19.32
C GLY A 244 -7.92 -1.53 -19.00
N LYS A 245 -7.81 -1.14 -17.73
CA LYS A 245 -8.16 0.17 -17.22
C LYS A 245 -6.87 0.98 -17.05
N GLN A 246 -6.58 1.88 -17.98
CA GLN A 246 -5.39 2.71 -17.89
C GLN A 246 -5.48 3.68 -16.70
N ASP A 247 -4.53 3.62 -15.77
CA ASP A 247 -4.52 4.46 -14.56
C ASP A 247 -3.11 4.82 -14.07
N ASP A 248 -3.03 5.63 -13.01
CA ASP A 248 -1.83 5.68 -12.16
C ASP A 248 -1.62 4.31 -11.52
N VAL A 249 -0.36 3.85 -11.46
CA VAL A 249 -0.01 2.55 -10.86
C VAL A 249 1.03 2.77 -9.79
N THR A 250 0.67 2.46 -8.54
CA THR A 250 1.59 2.52 -7.40
C THR A 250 1.67 1.19 -6.69
N VAL A 251 2.91 0.72 -6.49
CA VAL A 251 3.21 -0.59 -5.92
C VAL A 251 4.26 -0.43 -4.83
N VAL A 252 3.96 -0.88 -3.62
CA VAL A 252 4.92 -1.01 -2.52
C VAL A 252 5.03 -2.47 -2.12
N VAL A 253 6.24 -3.01 -2.15
CA VAL A 253 6.55 -4.37 -1.70
C VAL A 253 7.49 -4.28 -0.50
N ALA A 254 7.18 -4.97 0.59
CA ALA A 254 7.99 -4.97 1.79
C ALA A 254 8.05 -6.36 2.44
N GLN A 255 9.25 -6.81 2.77
CA GLN A 255 9.47 -8.08 3.47
C GLN A 255 9.89 -7.81 4.92
N LEU A 256 9.30 -8.56 5.84
CA LEU A 256 9.66 -8.51 7.25
C LEU A 256 11.01 -9.19 7.50
N THR A 257 11.89 -8.48 8.22
CA THR A 257 13.17 -9.01 8.69
C THR A 257 13.31 -8.73 10.18
N GLN A 258 14.27 -9.40 10.82
CA GLN A 258 14.65 -9.07 12.19
C GLN A 258 15.30 -7.67 12.23
N ARG A 259 15.08 -6.96 13.35
CA ARG A 259 15.69 -5.63 13.61
C ARG A 259 17.21 -5.64 13.75
N THR A 260 17.81 -6.81 13.87
CA THR A 260 19.27 -7.00 13.88
C THR A 260 19.90 -6.77 12.51
N PHE A 261 19.13 -6.86 11.42
CA PHE A 261 19.59 -6.59 10.06
C PHE A 261 19.23 -5.17 9.65
N ALA A 262 20.23 -4.37 9.24
CA ALA A 262 20.01 -3.01 8.78
C ALA A 262 19.01 -2.96 7.61
N PRO A 263 18.07 -2.00 7.60
CA PRO A 263 17.03 -1.97 6.61
C PRO A 263 17.54 -1.37 5.30
N GLU A 264 17.07 -1.89 4.16
CA GLU A 264 17.40 -1.39 2.82
C GLU A 264 16.87 0.05 2.63
N VAL A 265 17.62 0.88 1.91
CA VAL A 265 17.20 2.25 1.60
C VAL A 265 16.05 2.21 0.59
N CYS A 266 14.99 2.95 0.87
CA CYS A 266 13.83 3.13 0.00
C CYS A 266 13.30 4.57 0.16
N PRO A 267 12.89 5.26 -0.91
CA PRO A 267 12.17 6.53 -0.80
C PRO A 267 10.99 6.39 0.16
N GLN A 268 10.83 7.34 1.08
CA GLN A 268 9.76 7.27 2.08
C GLN A 268 8.43 7.78 1.54
N LEU A 269 8.46 8.69 0.55
CA LEU A 269 7.28 9.27 -0.09
C LEU A 269 7.48 9.33 -1.61
N ILE A 270 6.36 9.36 -2.33
CA ILE A 270 6.35 9.51 -3.79
C ILE A 270 7.01 10.82 -4.27
N THR A 271 6.98 11.87 -3.46
CA THR A 271 7.64 13.16 -3.77
C THR A 271 9.16 13.07 -3.72
N GLU A 272 9.71 12.13 -2.96
CA GLU A 272 11.14 11.83 -2.97
C GLU A 272 11.48 10.98 -4.20
N PHE A 273 10.62 10.02 -4.56
CA PHE A 273 10.79 9.15 -5.72
C PHE A 273 10.84 9.92 -7.05
N PHE A 274 9.93 10.89 -7.23
CA PHE A 274 9.88 11.73 -8.44
C PHE A 274 10.69 13.02 -8.34
N ASP A 275 11.47 13.24 -7.27
CA ASP A 275 12.22 14.49 -7.03
C ASP A 275 11.34 15.76 -7.08
N LEU A 276 10.07 15.67 -6.68
CA LEU A 276 9.09 16.75 -6.82
C LEU A 276 9.31 17.92 -5.86
N ARG A 277 10.20 17.76 -4.86
CA ARG A 277 10.61 18.83 -3.93
C ARG A 277 11.46 19.93 -4.58
N LYS A 278 11.77 19.83 -5.89
CA LYS A 278 12.62 20.78 -6.65
C LYS A 278 11.87 21.67 -7.64
N LYS A 279 10.54 21.75 -7.62
CA LYS A 279 9.77 22.61 -8.54
C LYS A 279 8.74 23.46 -7.80
#